data_AF-Q4SWV7-F1
#
_entry.id   AF-Q4SWV7-F1
#
_cell.length_a   1.000
_cell.length_b   1.000
_cell.length_c   1.000
_cell.angle_alpha   90.00
_cell.angle_beta   90.00
_cell.angle_gamma   90.00
#
_symmetry.space_group_name_H-M   'P 1'
#
loop_
_entity.id
_entity.type
_entity.pdbx_description
1 polymer ?
#
loop_
_entity_poly.entity_id
_entity_poly.type
_entity_poly.pdbx_seq_one_letter_code
_entity_poly.pdbx_strand_id
1 'polypeptide(L)'
;VSDRCDYVFVNGKETKGKVKMLVNFTYSYMSTQLELNVWIPQLPLQIEVSDTELSQIKSWRVPILSSKRGGWNTDDSDRKAKGCMLQFQHAMVRVLTHFVAEQVDPRDPKAYFLGSDWQVDVTKLVRYFMKVEDPRVAKLQAGRVLSGRDLGTTTIQVK
;
A
#
# COMPACT_ATOMS: atom_id res chain seq x y z
N VAL A 1 12.79 23.80 -5.52
CA VAL A 1 12.12 25.01 -5.01
C VAL A 1 11.42 25.66 -6.18
N SER A 2 10.23 26.18 -5.97
CA SER A 2 9.46 26.92 -6.99
C SER A 2 10.13 28.21 -7.43
N ASP A 3 9.88 28.64 -8.67
CA ASP A 3 10.34 29.95 -9.17
C ASP A 3 9.72 31.13 -8.39
N ARG A 4 8.52 30.93 -7.82
CA ARG A 4 7.81 31.92 -6.98
C ARG A 4 8.20 31.86 -5.50
N CYS A 5 9.15 30.99 -5.12
CA CYS A 5 9.55 30.77 -3.73
C CYS A 5 8.40 30.41 -2.74
N ASP A 6 7.27 29.88 -3.22
CA ASP A 6 6.08 29.54 -2.44
C ASP A 6 5.94 28.03 -2.14
N TYR A 7 6.71 27.16 -2.81
CA TYR A 7 6.75 25.73 -2.49
C TYR A 7 8.16 25.11 -2.58
N VAL A 8 8.43 24.20 -1.63
CA VAL A 8 9.56 23.27 -1.66
C VAL A 8 8.99 21.87 -1.86
N PHE A 9 9.52 21.13 -2.83
CA PHE A 9 9.10 19.76 -3.10
C PHE A 9 10.29 18.81 -3.04
N VAL A 10 9.98 17.57 -2.70
CA VAL A 10 10.88 16.42 -2.62
C VAL A 10 10.59 15.59 -3.88
N ASN A 11 11.61 15.18 -4.62
CA ASN A 11 11.41 14.57 -5.95
C ASN A 11 11.33 13.03 -5.93
N GLY A 12 11.49 12.42 -4.76
CA GLY A 12 11.40 10.98 -4.55
C GLY A 12 12.71 10.23 -4.80
N LYS A 13 13.83 10.91 -5.03
CA LYS A 13 15.17 10.30 -5.14
C LYS A 13 15.97 10.37 -3.84
N GLU A 14 15.40 10.99 -2.81
CA GLU A 14 16.02 11.19 -1.51
C GLU A 14 16.10 9.84 -0.76
N THR A 15 17.30 9.47 -0.32
CA THR A 15 17.56 8.19 0.35
C THR A 15 17.54 8.30 1.88
N LYS A 16 17.61 9.52 2.42
CA LYS A 16 17.74 9.81 3.84
C LYS A 16 16.91 11.02 4.25
N GLY A 17 16.17 10.89 5.35
CA GLY A 17 15.49 12.00 6.00
C GLY A 17 16.47 12.77 6.88
N LYS A 18 16.19 14.04 7.18
CA LYS A 18 17.03 14.88 8.04
C LYS A 18 16.18 15.91 8.77
N VAL A 19 16.46 16.10 10.06
CA VAL A 19 15.87 17.18 10.85
C VAL A 19 16.70 18.46 10.74
N LYS A 20 16.08 19.61 10.97
CA LYS A 20 16.72 20.94 10.93
C LYS A 20 17.44 21.22 9.61
N MET A 21 16.86 20.79 8.50
CA MET A 21 17.37 21.09 7.17
C MET A 21 17.08 22.55 6.83
N LEU A 22 18.12 23.33 6.55
CA LEU A 22 17.98 24.73 6.16
C LEU A 22 17.82 24.87 4.64
N VAL A 23 16.73 25.50 4.21
CA VAL A 23 16.52 25.91 2.83
C VAL A 23 16.72 27.42 2.75
N ASN A 24 17.71 27.84 1.97
CA ASN A 24 18.00 29.25 1.76
C ASN A 24 17.13 29.78 0.62
N PHE A 25 16.41 30.87 0.88
CA PHE A 25 15.67 31.62 -0.11
C PHE A 25 16.43 32.91 -0.39
N THR A 26 16.70 33.17 -1.66
CA THR A 26 17.36 34.39 -2.12
C THR A 26 16.50 35.08 -3.15
N TYR A 27 16.26 36.38 -2.97
CA TYR A 27 15.58 37.23 -3.94
C TYR A 27 16.25 38.60 -3.98
N SER A 28 16.92 38.88 -5.10
CA SER A 28 17.77 40.07 -5.24
C SER A 28 18.80 40.15 -4.10
N TYR A 29 18.76 41.21 -3.29
CA TYR A 29 19.64 41.43 -2.13
C TYR A 29 19.10 40.82 -0.82
N MET A 30 17.88 40.27 -0.81
CA MET A 30 17.28 39.67 0.37
C MET A 30 17.60 38.18 0.42
N SER A 31 18.04 37.71 1.58
CA SER A 31 18.19 36.27 1.87
C SER A 31 17.50 35.91 3.18
N THR A 32 16.88 34.75 3.22
CA THR A 32 16.28 34.19 4.43
C THR A 32 16.46 32.67 4.46
N GLN A 33 16.30 32.06 5.63
CA GLN A 33 16.43 30.62 5.82
C GLN A 33 15.13 30.06 6.39
N LEU A 34 14.69 28.92 5.85
CA LEU A 34 13.59 28.13 6.39
C LEU A 34 14.14 26.81 6.91
N GLU A 35 13.86 26.52 8.18
CA GLU A 35 14.17 25.22 8.76
C GLU A 35 13.03 24.23 8.48
N LEU A 36 13.37 23.07 7.91
CA LEU A 36 12.45 22.00 7.55
C LEU A 36 12.91 20.65 8.13
N ASN A 37 11.95 19.77 8.38
CA ASN A 37 12.21 18.37 8.72
C ASN A 37 11.73 17.48 7.58
N VAL A 38 12.63 16.65 7.04
CA VAL A 38 12.31 15.69 5.98
C VAL A 38 12.28 14.29 6.58
N TRP A 39 11.10 13.68 6.62
CA TRP A 39 10.87 12.36 7.16
C TRP A 39 10.76 11.32 6.04
N ILE A 40 11.42 10.17 6.20
CA ILE A 40 11.40 9.09 5.21
C ILE A 40 10.85 7.80 5.85
N PRO A 41 10.04 7.01 5.11
CA PRO A 41 9.57 5.72 5.61
C PRO A 41 10.74 4.77 5.83
N GLN A 42 10.73 4.08 6.96
CA GLN A 42 11.69 3.03 7.23
C GLN A 42 11.36 1.79 6.40
N LEU A 43 12.36 1.27 5.68
CA LEU A 43 12.26 0.05 4.89
C LEU A 43 13.00 -1.10 5.60
N PRO A 44 12.54 -2.36 5.45
CA PRO A 44 11.35 -2.78 4.70
C PRO A 44 10.04 -2.39 5.40
N LEU A 45 8.96 -2.25 4.62
CA LEU A 45 7.63 -1.98 5.16
C LEU A 45 7.09 -3.22 5.89
N GLN A 46 6.35 -3.00 6.98
CA GLN A 46 5.70 -4.07 7.74
C GLN A 46 4.32 -4.35 7.15
N ILE A 47 4.09 -5.57 6.67
CA ILE A 47 2.78 -6.00 6.19
C ILE A 47 2.09 -6.80 7.30
N GLU A 48 0.92 -6.35 7.71
CA GLU A 48 0.07 -7.04 8.67
C GLU A 48 -1.16 -7.59 7.96
N VAL A 49 -1.49 -8.84 8.23
CA VAL A 49 -2.70 -9.50 7.74
C VAL A 49 -3.52 -9.94 8.95
N SER A 50 -4.81 -9.60 8.99
CA SER A 50 -5.67 -9.91 10.14
C SER A 50 -5.83 -11.42 10.36
N ASP A 51 -5.80 -12.19 9.28
CA ASP A 51 -5.85 -13.65 9.29
C ASP A 51 -5.01 -14.20 8.13
N THR A 52 -4.07 -15.08 8.43
CA THR A 52 -3.21 -15.74 7.43
C THR A 52 -3.85 -16.99 6.83
N GLU A 53 -4.87 -17.56 7.47
CA GLU A 53 -5.51 -18.81 7.08
C GLU A 53 -6.94 -18.59 6.60
N LEU A 54 -7.09 -18.30 5.30
CA LEU A 54 -8.41 -18.03 4.71
C LEU A 54 -9.17 -19.33 4.42
N SER A 55 -9.88 -19.84 5.42
CA SER A 55 -10.63 -21.09 5.31
C SER A 55 -11.82 -21.02 4.37
N GLN A 56 -12.18 -22.17 3.77
CA GLN A 56 -13.43 -22.29 3.03
C GLN A 56 -14.62 -22.12 3.98
N ILE A 57 -15.58 -21.29 3.58
CA ILE A 57 -16.85 -21.13 4.30
C ILE A 57 -17.73 -22.35 3.99
N LYS A 58 -17.91 -23.21 4.99
CA LYS A 58 -18.75 -24.41 4.86
C LYS A 58 -20.20 -24.02 4.57
N SER A 59 -20.87 -24.82 3.75
CA SER A 59 -22.29 -24.65 3.38
C SER A 59 -22.63 -23.32 2.69
N TRP A 60 -21.63 -22.55 2.23
CA TRP A 60 -21.83 -21.34 1.44
C TRP A 60 -21.45 -21.60 -0.03
N ARG A 61 -22.40 -21.35 -0.95
CA ARG A 61 -22.23 -21.52 -2.38
C ARG A 61 -22.69 -20.26 -3.09
N VAL A 62 -21.79 -19.62 -3.84
CA VAL A 62 -22.12 -18.40 -4.57
C VAL A 62 -22.55 -18.79 -6.00
N PRO A 63 -23.74 -18.37 -6.46
CA PRO A 63 -24.16 -18.63 -7.83
C PRO A 63 -23.29 -17.84 -8.80
N ILE A 64 -22.79 -18.49 -9.84
CA ILE A 64 -22.06 -17.83 -10.92
C ILE A 64 -23.10 -17.10 -11.79
N LEU A 65 -23.17 -15.78 -11.66
CA LEU A 65 -24.01 -14.95 -12.52
C LEU A 65 -23.28 -14.78 -13.87
N SER A 66 -23.81 -15.37 -14.94
CA SER A 66 -23.36 -15.02 -16.29
C SER A 66 -23.66 -13.54 -16.53
N SER A 67 -22.63 -12.75 -16.79
CA SER A 67 -22.81 -11.36 -17.21
C SER A 67 -23.54 -11.37 -18.55
N LYS A 68 -24.85 -11.08 -18.51
CA LYS A 68 -25.69 -10.90 -19.70
C LYS A 68 -25.23 -9.62 -20.41
N ARG A 69 -24.18 -9.72 -21.23
CA ARG A 69 -23.87 -8.71 -22.25
C ARG A 69 -24.39 -9.21 -23.59
N GLY A 70 -25.24 -8.37 -24.20
CA GLY A 70 -26.10 -8.70 -25.32
C GLY A 70 -25.36 -9.09 -26.60
N GLY A 71 -26.07 -9.90 -27.38
CA GLY A 71 -25.70 -10.37 -28.69
C GLY A 71 -26.53 -11.60 -29.00
N TRP A 72 -27.67 -11.42 -29.66
CA TRP A 72 -28.39 -12.52 -30.31
C TRP A 72 -27.42 -13.27 -31.24
N ASN A 73 -27.07 -14.50 -30.90
CA ASN A 73 -27.10 -15.65 -31.80
C ASN A 73 -26.44 -16.89 -31.17
N THR A 74 -27.09 -18.02 -31.44
CA THR A 74 -26.58 -19.39 -31.40
C THR A 74 -26.61 -20.12 -30.05
N ASP A 75 -27.64 -20.95 -29.96
CA ASP A 75 -27.76 -22.25 -29.30
C ASP A 75 -26.44 -22.92 -28.84
N ASP A 76 -26.51 -23.61 -27.70
CA ASP A 76 -25.49 -24.53 -27.14
C ASP A 76 -24.28 -23.99 -26.33
N SER A 77 -24.30 -22.75 -25.81
CA SER A 77 -23.32 -22.32 -24.76
C SER A 77 -23.89 -22.11 -23.35
N ASP A 78 -25.21 -22.23 -23.17
CA ASP A 78 -25.92 -21.91 -21.92
C ASP A 78 -25.79 -22.95 -20.79
N ARG A 79 -25.11 -24.09 -21.04
CA ARG A 79 -24.91 -25.14 -20.02
C ARG A 79 -23.65 -24.94 -19.17
N LYS A 80 -22.75 -24.02 -19.53
CA LYS A 80 -21.47 -23.82 -18.80
C LYS A 80 -21.52 -22.76 -17.69
N ALA A 81 -22.57 -21.96 -17.60
CA ALA A 81 -22.62 -20.84 -16.66
C ALA A 81 -23.51 -21.05 -15.43
N LYS A 82 -24.26 -22.16 -15.34
CA LYS A 82 -25.10 -22.48 -14.18
C LYS A 82 -24.32 -23.32 -13.17
N GLY A 83 -23.34 -22.70 -12.51
CA GLY A 83 -22.52 -23.35 -11.49
C GLY A 83 -22.54 -22.60 -10.16
N CYS A 84 -22.30 -23.32 -9.07
CA CYS A 84 -21.96 -22.73 -7.78
C CYS A 84 -20.44 -22.75 -7.61
N MET A 85 -19.87 -21.66 -7.09
CA MET A 85 -18.46 -21.65 -6.68
C MET A 85 -18.33 -21.67 -5.16
N LEU A 86 -17.22 -22.24 -4.68
CA LEU A 86 -16.82 -22.20 -3.29
C LEU A 86 -16.47 -20.76 -2.89
N GLN A 87 -16.73 -20.41 -1.64
CA GLN A 87 -16.35 -19.15 -1.05
C GLN A 87 -15.36 -19.38 0.07
N PHE A 88 -14.32 -18.55 0.12
CA PHE A 88 -13.31 -18.54 1.17
C PHE A 88 -13.42 -17.25 1.97
N GLN A 89 -12.86 -17.28 3.17
CA GLN A 89 -12.79 -16.12 4.07
C GLN A 89 -11.96 -14.98 3.47
N HIS A 90 -12.15 -13.80 4.05
CA HIS A 90 -11.41 -12.60 3.71
C HIS A 90 -10.62 -12.12 4.93
N ALA A 91 -9.47 -11.52 4.70
CA ALA A 91 -8.68 -10.82 5.70
C ALA A 91 -8.42 -9.37 5.31
N MET A 92 -8.16 -8.54 6.32
CA MET A 92 -7.69 -7.18 6.13
C MET A 92 -6.16 -7.18 6.04
N VAL A 93 -5.63 -6.40 5.11
CA VAL A 93 -4.20 -6.14 4.96
C VAL A 93 -3.93 -4.70 5.34
N ARG A 94 -2.88 -4.48 6.13
CA ARG A 94 -2.32 -3.17 6.45
C ARG A 94 -0.84 -3.17 6.12
N VAL A 95 -0.33 -2.03 5.66
CA VAL A 95 1.09 -1.79 5.48
C VAL A 95 1.49 -0.63 6.38
N LEU A 96 2.41 -0.90 7.30
CA LEU A 96 2.85 0.00 8.35
C LEU A 96 4.33 0.32 8.20
N THR A 97 4.73 1.52 8.65
CA THR A 97 6.14 1.90 8.75
C THR A 97 6.33 3.02 9.77
N HIS A 98 7.55 3.13 10.30
CA HIS A 98 8.01 4.31 11.03
C HIS A 98 8.50 5.36 10.04
N PHE A 99 8.26 6.63 10.33
CA PHE A 99 8.88 7.72 9.59
C PHE A 99 10.05 8.28 10.40
N VAL A 100 11.25 8.23 9.81
CA VAL A 100 12.50 8.54 10.50
C VAL A 100 13.30 9.62 9.77
N ALA A 101 14.16 10.30 10.53
CA ALA A 101 15.09 11.30 10.02
C ALA A 101 16.43 11.27 10.78
N GLU A 102 17.52 11.60 10.10
CA GLU A 102 18.84 11.78 10.71
C GLU A 102 18.87 13.06 11.55
N GLN A 103 19.51 12.99 12.72
CA GLN A 103 19.75 14.13 13.61
C GLN A 103 20.92 14.99 13.12
N VAL A 104 21.12 16.14 13.77
CA VAL A 104 22.25 17.04 13.47
C VAL A 104 23.57 16.39 13.88
N ASP A 105 23.64 15.78 15.06
CA ASP A 105 24.77 14.95 15.47
C ASP A 105 24.55 13.51 14.97
N PRO A 106 25.45 12.95 14.14
CA PRO A 106 25.36 11.56 13.67
C PRO A 106 25.40 10.51 14.79
N ARG A 107 25.84 10.87 16.01
CA ARG A 107 25.88 9.97 17.17
C ARG A 107 24.51 9.82 17.84
N ASP A 108 23.61 10.77 17.61
CA ASP A 108 22.27 10.72 18.15
C ASP A 108 21.45 9.62 17.46
N PRO A 109 20.52 8.97 18.18
CA PRO A 109 19.58 8.06 17.57
C PRO A 109 18.72 8.79 16.54
N LYS A 110 18.28 8.05 15.50
CA LYS A 110 17.35 8.60 14.50
C LYS A 110 16.12 9.22 15.18
N ALA A 111 15.69 10.37 14.67
CA ALA A 111 14.44 10.98 15.07
C ALA A 111 13.27 10.18 14.48
N TYR A 112 12.15 10.14 15.21
CA TYR A 112 10.89 9.55 14.76
C TYR A 112 9.80 10.63 14.66
N PHE A 113 9.01 10.61 13.58
CA PHE A 113 8.00 11.64 13.32
C PHE A 113 6.91 11.72 14.40
N LEU A 114 6.40 10.56 14.83
CA LEU A 114 5.33 10.45 15.84
C LEU A 114 5.82 9.81 17.15
N GLY A 115 7.11 9.50 17.28
CA GLY A 115 7.66 8.64 18.33
C GLY A 115 8.02 7.24 17.82
N SER A 116 8.82 6.51 18.60
CA SER A 116 9.34 5.18 18.25
C SER A 116 8.33 4.05 18.45
N ASP A 117 7.25 4.33 19.17
CA ASP A 117 6.13 3.44 19.47
C ASP A 117 4.99 3.54 18.43
N TRP A 118 5.04 4.55 17.55
CA TRP A 118 3.99 4.82 16.57
C TRP A 118 4.40 4.47 15.16
N GLN A 119 3.58 3.62 14.53
CA GLN A 119 3.65 3.32 13.11
C GLN A 119 2.55 4.02 12.34
N VAL A 120 2.86 4.44 11.12
CA VAL A 120 1.92 5.08 10.21
C VAL A 120 1.38 4.04 9.23
N ASP A 121 0.05 4.02 9.08
CA ASP A 121 -0.62 3.19 8.08
C ASP A 121 -0.48 3.81 6.68
N VAL A 122 0.42 3.22 5.88
CA VAL A 122 0.74 3.65 4.52
C VAL A 122 0.03 2.81 3.45
N THR A 123 -0.92 1.94 3.84
CA THR A 123 -1.63 1.02 2.93
C THR A 123 -2.20 1.73 1.70
N LYS A 124 -2.78 2.93 1.88
CA LYS A 124 -3.35 3.70 0.77
C LYS A 124 -2.28 4.20 -0.21
N LEU A 125 -1.09 4.54 0.28
CA LEU A 125 0.02 5.05 -0.53
C LEU A 125 0.63 3.93 -1.38
N VAL A 126 0.76 2.73 -0.79
CA VAL A 126 1.41 1.59 -1.46
C VAL A 126 0.43 0.68 -2.20
N ARG A 127 -0.87 1.00 -2.21
CA ARG A 127 -1.95 0.18 -2.79
C ARG A 127 -1.64 -0.39 -4.16
N TYR A 128 -1.00 0.40 -5.04
CA TYR A 128 -0.71 -0.01 -6.42
C TYR A 128 0.57 -0.83 -6.58
N PHE A 129 1.41 -0.86 -5.54
CA PHE A 129 2.63 -1.65 -5.45
C PHE A 129 2.39 -3.00 -4.74
N MET A 130 1.25 -3.14 -4.05
CA MET A 130 0.88 -4.40 -3.38
C MET A 130 0.42 -5.45 -4.39
N LYS A 131 1.03 -6.64 -4.32
CA LYS A 131 0.75 -7.76 -5.22
C LYS A 131 0.67 -9.08 -4.45
N VAL A 132 -0.31 -9.90 -4.82
CA VAL A 132 -0.37 -11.31 -4.42
C VAL A 132 0.39 -12.12 -5.47
N GLU A 133 1.29 -12.99 -5.01
CA GLU A 133 2.17 -13.77 -5.88
C GLU A 133 1.40 -14.77 -6.75
N ASP A 134 0.50 -15.55 -6.16
CA ASP A 134 -0.40 -16.47 -6.86
C ASP A 134 -1.86 -16.00 -6.77
N PRO A 135 -2.38 -15.31 -7.81
CA PRO A 135 -3.75 -14.81 -7.84
C PRO A 135 -4.83 -15.90 -7.97
N ARG A 136 -4.44 -17.16 -8.13
CA ARG A 136 -5.35 -18.32 -8.12
C ARG A 136 -5.75 -18.68 -6.69
N VAL A 137 -4.83 -18.55 -5.73
CA VAL A 137 -5.04 -18.87 -4.32
C VAL A 137 -5.76 -17.73 -3.59
N ALA A 138 -5.34 -16.48 -3.80
CA ALA A 138 -5.95 -15.32 -3.17
C ALA A 138 -5.93 -14.10 -4.09
N LYS A 139 -6.79 -13.11 -3.81
CA LYS A 139 -6.86 -11.86 -4.57
C LYS A 139 -6.96 -10.67 -3.63
N LEU A 140 -6.12 -9.67 -3.85
CA LEU A 140 -6.22 -8.38 -3.17
C LEU A 140 -7.30 -7.52 -3.83
N GLN A 141 -8.33 -7.17 -3.08
CA GLN A 141 -9.43 -6.31 -3.49
C GLN A 141 -9.24 -4.91 -2.89
N ALA A 142 -9.38 -3.90 -3.74
CA ALA A 142 -9.25 -2.48 -3.36
C ALA A 142 -7.97 -2.10 -2.58
N GLY A 143 -6.92 -2.93 -2.65
CA GLY A 143 -5.66 -2.70 -1.93
C GLY A 143 -5.70 -2.95 -0.43
N ARG A 144 -6.78 -3.55 0.11
CA ARG A 144 -6.95 -3.69 1.57
C ARG A 144 -7.57 -5.01 2.00
N VAL A 145 -8.34 -5.66 1.15
CA VAL A 145 -9.04 -6.90 1.50
C VAL A 145 -8.41 -8.05 0.73
N LEU A 146 -7.78 -8.99 1.42
CA LEU A 146 -7.29 -10.23 0.85
C LEU A 146 -8.43 -11.24 0.85
N SER A 147 -8.83 -11.68 -0.34
CA SER A 147 -9.95 -12.61 -0.55
C SER A 147 -9.39 -13.96 -0.99
N GLY A 148 -9.66 -15.03 -0.23
CA GLY A 148 -9.30 -16.39 -0.62
C GLY A 148 -10.08 -16.84 -1.86
N ARG A 149 -9.48 -17.70 -2.68
CA ARG A 149 -10.07 -18.15 -3.95
C ARG A 149 -9.96 -19.65 -4.18
N ASP A 150 -8.85 -20.26 -3.78
CA ASP A 150 -8.63 -21.69 -3.92
C ASP A 150 -7.67 -22.18 -2.83
N LEU A 151 -7.56 -23.50 -2.69
CA LEU A 151 -6.63 -24.13 -1.77
C LEU A 151 -5.18 -23.88 -2.19
N GLY A 152 -4.33 -23.52 -1.23
CA GLY A 152 -2.91 -23.34 -1.44
C GLY A 152 -2.32 -22.28 -0.51
N THR A 153 -1.03 -21.99 -0.72
CA THR A 153 -0.30 -20.97 0.01
C THR A 153 0.22 -19.93 -0.98
N THR A 154 0.09 -18.66 -0.64
CA THR A 154 0.62 -17.56 -1.45
C THR A 154 1.14 -16.44 -0.55
N THR A 155 1.98 -15.57 -1.10
CA THR A 155 2.54 -14.43 -0.38
C THR A 155 1.99 -13.12 -0.92
N ILE A 156 1.88 -12.12 -0.04
CA ILE A 156 1.62 -10.74 -0.41
C ILE A 156 2.92 -9.94 -0.27
N GLN A 157 3.24 -9.16 -1.28
CA GLN A 157 4.47 -8.38 -1.36
C GLN A 157 4.15 -6.95 -1.77
N VAL A 158 5.01 -6.01 -1.41
CA VAL A 158 4.99 -4.63 -1.94
C VAL A 158 6.20 -4.50 -2.87
N LYS A 159 5.97 -4.25 -4.16
CA LYS A 159 6.99 -4.15 -5.22
C LYS A 159 6.83 -2.89 -6.05
#